data_AF-A0A2D8XFC1-F1
#
_entry.id   AF-A0A2D8XFC1-F1
#
_cell.length_a   1.000
_cell.length_b   1.000
_cell.length_c   1.000
_cell.angle_alpha   90.00
_cell.angle_beta   90.00
_cell.angle_gamma   90.00
#
_symmetry.space_group_name_H-M   'P 1'
#
loop_
_entity.id
_entity.type
_entity.pdbx_description
1 polymer ?
#
loop_
_entity_poly.entity_id
_entity_poly.type
_entity_poly.pdbx_seq_one_letter_code
_entity_poly.pdbx_strand_id
1 'polypeptide(L)'
;MYGEEVNIVKAHRKGEYMCLDKDGLIIKDHWAYAAGFLDADGYITITERGEPRAGFIATGDRGRMHCEELHKHIGAGVLQLDQKVYSNNQRSQHRVSFYAKDDLNKLLNNLTPHLRMKDMQAKAVLAFIGEKDPVKKTQLKRFVQFSNRDGTTKGKESLREWGVDRDTVISWAEDL
;
A
#
# COMPACT_ATOMS: atom_id res chain seq x y z
N MET A 1 -16.02 6.17 0.88
CA MET A 1 -16.54 5.51 2.09
C MET A 1 -15.77 4.21 2.19
N TYR A 2 -14.77 4.12 3.07
CA TYR A 2 -13.93 2.93 3.21
C TYR A 2 -14.55 2.05 4.30
N GLY A 3 -15.41 1.12 3.90
CA GLY A 3 -16.24 0.33 4.81
C GLY A 3 -17.48 1.10 5.29
N GLU A 4 -18.64 0.43 5.31
CA GLU A 4 -19.82 0.96 6.00
C GLU A 4 -19.58 0.84 7.51
N GLU A 5 -19.49 1.97 8.22
CA GLU A 5 -19.38 1.99 9.69
C GLU A 5 -20.77 1.78 10.29
N VAL A 6 -21.23 0.52 10.32
CA VAL A 6 -22.46 0.17 11.03
C VAL A 6 -22.18 0.23 12.53
N ASN A 7 -23.06 0.89 13.29
CA ASN A 7 -23.03 0.99 14.75
C ASN A 7 -22.01 1.97 15.38
N ILE A 8 -21.32 2.81 14.59
CA ILE A 8 -20.41 3.86 15.11
C ILE A 8 -20.93 5.25 14.73
N VAL A 9 -21.01 6.16 15.69
CA VAL A 9 -21.34 7.58 15.46
C VAL A 9 -20.29 8.52 16.04
N LYS A 10 -20.19 9.74 15.49
CA LYS A 10 -19.32 10.79 16.04
C LYS A 10 -19.78 11.17 17.44
N ALA A 11 -18.85 11.20 18.40
CA ALA A 11 -19.12 11.68 19.75
C ALA A 11 -19.13 13.21 19.81
N HIS A 12 -19.45 13.74 20.99
CA HIS A 12 -19.48 15.19 21.25
C HIS A 12 -18.11 15.87 21.03
N ARG A 13 -17.00 15.15 21.23
CA ARG A 13 -15.64 15.70 21.04
C ARG A 13 -15.06 15.26 19.70
N LYS A 14 -14.30 16.17 19.08
CA LYS A 14 -13.63 15.91 17.80
C LYS A 14 -12.64 14.75 17.94
N GLY A 15 -12.83 13.71 17.15
CA GLY A 15 -11.98 12.51 17.13
C GLY A 15 -12.41 11.41 18.10
N GLU A 16 -13.47 11.64 18.89
CA GLU A 16 -14.12 10.58 19.67
C GLU A 16 -15.30 10.01 18.87
N TYR A 17 -15.51 8.71 19.01
CA TYR A 17 -16.59 7.96 18.37
C TYR A 17 -17.29 7.11 19.43
N MET A 18 -18.60 6.98 19.32
CA MET A 18 -19.42 6.18 20.23
C MET A 18 -20.00 4.99 19.47
N CYS A 19 -19.91 3.83 20.09
CA CYS A 19 -20.70 2.67 19.66
C CYS A 19 -22.16 2.93 20.05
N LEU A 20 -23.08 2.85 19.09
CA LEU A 20 -24.49 3.15 19.31
C LEU A 20 -25.16 2.15 20.26
N ASP A 21 -24.66 0.91 20.28
CA ASP A 21 -25.12 -0.14 21.17
C ASP A 21 -23.91 -0.87 21.78
N LYS A 22 -23.97 -1.16 23.09
CA LYS A 22 -22.94 -1.95 23.79
C LYS A 22 -22.88 -3.39 23.26
N ASP A 23 -24.01 -3.91 22.77
CA ASP A 23 -24.13 -5.26 22.22
C ASP A 23 -24.13 -5.27 20.68
N GLY A 24 -24.05 -4.11 20.05
CA GLY A 24 -24.14 -4.01 18.59
C GLY A 24 -22.84 -4.39 17.89
N LEU A 25 -22.98 -5.10 16.76
CA LEU A 25 -21.87 -5.61 15.98
C LEU A 25 -21.23 -4.47 15.15
N ILE A 26 -19.94 -4.20 15.38
CA ILE A 26 -19.13 -3.37 14.48
C ILE A 26 -18.63 -4.28 13.34
N ILE A 27 -19.22 -4.14 12.15
CA ILE A 27 -18.74 -4.82 10.95
C ILE A 27 -17.79 -3.88 10.24
N LYS A 28 -16.49 -4.19 10.25
CA LYS A 28 -15.50 -3.49 9.45
C LYS A 28 -14.97 -4.44 8.40
N ASP A 29 -15.17 -4.11 7.13
CA ASP A 29 -14.41 -4.77 6.07
C ASP A 29 -12.93 -4.38 6.25
N HIS A 30 -12.14 -5.34 6.72
CA HIS A 30 -10.74 -5.12 7.01
C HIS A 30 -9.93 -4.82 5.74
N TRP A 31 -10.36 -5.31 4.56
CA TRP A 31 -9.70 -5.03 3.30
C TRP A 31 -9.97 -3.61 2.82
N ALA A 32 -11.22 -3.15 2.88
CA ALA A 32 -11.56 -1.76 2.55
C ALA A 32 -10.80 -0.76 3.44
N TYR A 33 -10.67 -1.07 4.74
CA TYR A 33 -9.90 -0.26 5.68
C TYR A 33 -8.40 -0.28 5.37
N ALA A 34 -7.83 -1.47 5.16
CA ALA A 34 -6.43 -1.62 4.82
C ALA A 34 -6.09 -0.93 3.49
N ALA A 35 -7.00 -0.93 2.51
CA ALA A 35 -6.81 -0.23 1.24
C ALA A 35 -6.71 1.28 1.43
N GLY A 36 -7.62 1.86 2.24
CA GLY A 36 -7.55 3.28 2.59
C GLY A 36 -6.22 3.65 3.28
N PHE A 37 -5.71 2.77 4.14
CA PHE A 37 -4.41 2.97 4.77
C PHE A 37 -3.24 2.79 3.79
N LEU A 38 -3.31 1.82 2.87
CA LEU A 38 -2.28 1.61 1.85
C LEU A 38 -2.14 2.84 0.95
N ASP A 39 -3.26 3.44 0.57
CA ASP A 39 -3.30 4.65 -0.24
C ASP A 39 -2.63 5.84 0.47
N ALA A 40 -2.91 6.02 1.76
CA ALA A 40 -2.41 7.15 2.55
C ALA A 40 -0.95 6.99 3.00
N ASP A 41 -0.65 5.89 3.70
CA ASP A 41 0.60 5.68 4.45
C ASP A 41 1.28 4.33 4.08
N GLY A 42 0.82 3.70 3.01
CA GLY A 42 1.43 2.50 2.45
C GLY A 42 2.32 2.75 1.24
N TYR A 43 2.96 1.67 0.79
CA TYR A 43 3.77 1.67 -0.41
C TYR A 43 3.50 0.43 -1.26
N ILE A 44 3.63 0.59 -2.58
CA ILE A 44 3.68 -0.47 -3.58
C ILE A 44 4.85 -0.14 -4.49
N THR A 45 5.81 -1.04 -4.63
CA THR A 45 7.04 -0.78 -5.37
C THR A 45 7.64 -2.04 -5.97
N ILE A 46 8.53 -1.87 -6.95
CA ILE A 46 9.42 -2.91 -7.44
C ILE A 46 10.85 -2.39 -7.31
N THR A 47 11.71 -3.14 -6.64
CA THR A 47 13.11 -2.73 -6.43
C THR A 47 13.87 -2.69 -7.76
N GLU A 48 15.05 -2.06 -7.77
CA GLU A 48 15.94 -2.08 -8.94
C GLU A 48 16.35 -3.50 -9.33
N ARG A 49 16.38 -4.44 -8.36
CA ARG A 49 16.63 -5.87 -8.60
C ARG A 49 15.42 -6.63 -9.14
N GLY A 50 14.26 -5.98 -9.30
CA GLY A 50 13.05 -6.61 -9.81
C GLY A 50 12.23 -7.35 -8.74
N GLU A 51 12.42 -7.02 -7.46
CA GLU A 51 11.66 -7.63 -6.37
C GLU A 51 10.41 -6.79 -6.07
N PRO A 52 9.19 -7.31 -6.29
CA PRO A 52 7.97 -6.59 -5.94
C PRO A 52 7.80 -6.54 -4.42
N ARG A 53 7.33 -5.41 -3.90
CA ARG A 53 7.09 -5.19 -2.48
C ARG A 53 5.88 -4.31 -2.27
N ALA A 54 5.10 -4.61 -1.25
CA ALA A 54 4.05 -3.74 -0.74
C ALA A 54 4.10 -3.71 0.78
N GLY A 55 3.48 -2.72 1.40
CA GLY A 55 3.39 -2.69 2.84
C GLY A 55 2.84 -1.40 3.41
N PHE A 56 2.71 -1.43 4.73
CA PHE A 56 2.15 -0.38 5.55
C PHE A 56 3.24 0.18 6.46
N ILE A 57 3.29 1.49 6.65
CA ILE A 57 4.22 2.13 7.59
C ILE A 57 3.42 3.01 8.53
N ALA A 58 3.66 2.88 9.83
CA ALA A 58 3.01 3.71 10.85
C ALA A 58 4.03 4.10 11.93
N THR A 59 3.69 5.10 12.76
CA THR A 59 4.60 5.62 13.80
C THR A 59 3.96 5.71 15.17
N GLY A 60 4.79 5.55 16.21
CA GLY A 60 4.40 5.62 17.62
C GLY A 60 3.46 4.49 18.06
N ASP A 61 2.99 4.56 19.31
CA ASP A 61 2.25 3.47 19.97
C ASP A 61 0.96 3.07 19.23
N ARG A 62 0.23 4.05 18.67
CA ARG A 62 -0.95 3.77 17.84
C ARG A 62 -0.58 3.07 16.55
N GLY A 63 0.52 3.48 15.92
CA GLY A 63 1.04 2.83 14.72
C GLY A 63 1.48 1.38 14.99
N ARG A 64 2.09 1.13 16.17
CA ARG A 64 2.42 -0.22 16.63
C ARG A 64 1.21 -1.12 16.67
N MET A 65 0.19 -0.74 17.44
CA MET A 65 -1.06 -1.51 17.57
C MET A 65 -1.74 -1.71 16.21
N HIS A 66 -1.75 -0.67 15.37
CA HIS A 66 -2.36 -0.74 14.05
C HIS A 66 -1.65 -1.75 13.14
N CYS A 67 -0.31 -1.76 13.09
CA CYS A 67 0.45 -2.74 12.32
C CYS A 67 0.28 -4.17 12.85
N GLU A 68 0.22 -4.35 14.18
CA GLU A 68 -0.08 -5.64 14.81
C GLU A 68 -1.45 -6.17 14.38
N GLU A 69 -2.50 -5.35 14.47
CA GLU A 69 -3.86 -5.76 14.09
C GLU A 69 -3.98 -6.01 12.58
N LEU A 70 -3.38 -5.16 11.74
CA LEU A 70 -3.34 -5.40 10.29
C LEU A 70 -2.65 -6.72 9.94
N HIS A 71 -1.51 -7.02 10.58
CA HIS A 71 -0.79 -8.27 10.34
C HIS A 71 -1.61 -9.50 10.75
N LYS A 72 -2.29 -9.45 11.91
CA LYS A 72 -3.18 -10.52 12.37
C LYS A 72 -4.36 -10.73 11.43
N HIS A 73 -5.05 -9.65 11.01
CA HIS A 73 -6.23 -9.75 10.15
C HIS A 73 -5.88 -10.19 8.73
N ILE A 74 -4.77 -9.71 8.17
CA ILE A 74 -4.31 -10.12 6.84
C ILE A 74 -3.76 -11.57 6.89
N GLY A 75 -3.09 -11.94 7.99
CA GLY A 75 -2.51 -13.26 8.19
C GLY A 75 -1.44 -13.60 7.15
N ALA A 76 -0.63 -12.60 6.74
CA ALA A 76 0.48 -12.72 5.79
C ALA A 76 1.46 -11.56 5.95
N GLY A 77 2.64 -11.67 5.36
CA GLY A 77 3.69 -10.66 5.44
C GLY A 77 4.51 -10.71 6.73
N VAL A 78 5.50 -9.82 6.81
CA VAL A 78 6.44 -9.70 7.92
C VAL A 78 6.18 -8.45 8.71
N LEU A 79 5.91 -8.64 10.00
CA LEU A 79 5.73 -7.57 10.98
C LEU A 79 7.09 -7.14 11.54
N GLN A 80 7.34 -5.84 11.53
CA GLN A 80 8.52 -5.23 12.15
C GLN A 80 8.05 -4.07 13.03
N LEU A 81 8.30 -4.18 14.33
CA LEU A 81 7.90 -3.18 15.32
C LEU A 81 9.12 -2.49 15.92
N ASP A 82 8.88 -1.32 16.49
CA ASP A 82 9.84 -0.59 17.33
C ASP A 82 11.16 -0.30 16.59
N GLN A 83 11.06 -0.07 15.27
CA GLN A 83 12.21 0.28 14.47
C GLN A 83 12.72 1.65 14.91
N LYS A 84 13.96 1.67 15.40
CA LYS A 84 14.65 2.89 15.82
C LYS A 84 14.84 3.80 14.62
N VAL A 85 14.41 5.04 14.78
CA VAL A 85 14.71 6.11 13.83
C VAL A 85 15.85 6.94 14.43
N TYR A 86 16.95 7.13 13.69
CA TYR A 86 18.21 7.70 14.18
C TYR A 86 18.17 9.21 14.53
N SER A 87 17.00 9.78 14.83
CA SER A 87 16.87 11.17 15.26
C SER A 87 16.14 11.26 16.60
N ASN A 88 16.72 12.01 17.55
CA ASN A 88 16.30 12.07 18.95
C ASN A 88 14.85 12.53 19.19
N ASN A 89 14.15 13.05 18.19
CA ASN A 89 12.77 13.55 18.28
C ASN A 89 11.76 12.75 17.45
N GLN A 90 12.14 11.62 16.84
CA GLN A 90 11.21 10.84 16.02
C GLN A 90 10.63 9.64 16.76
N ARG A 91 9.31 9.47 16.59
CA ARG A 91 8.57 8.30 17.08
C ARG A 91 9.09 7.03 16.40
N SER A 92 9.03 5.90 17.10
CA SER A 92 9.32 4.57 16.55
C SER A 92 8.53 4.32 15.26
N GLN A 93 9.16 3.64 14.31
CA GLN A 93 8.49 3.18 13.09
C GLN A 93 8.07 1.71 13.21
N HIS A 94 6.92 1.41 12.63
CA HIS A 94 6.33 0.08 12.59
C HIS A 94 5.92 -0.21 11.16
N ARG A 95 6.12 -1.45 10.72
CA ARG A 95 5.90 -1.85 9.34
C ARG A 95 5.30 -3.24 9.24
N VAL A 96 4.40 -3.42 8.29
CA VAL A 96 4.05 -4.75 7.77
C VAL A 96 4.48 -4.79 6.31
N SER A 97 5.39 -5.70 5.97
CA SER A 97 5.97 -5.83 4.64
C SER A 97 5.59 -7.13 3.96
N PHE A 98 5.25 -7.03 2.68
CA PHE A 98 4.90 -8.14 1.82
C PHE A 98 5.91 -8.18 0.67
N TYR A 99 6.61 -9.29 0.55
CA TYR A 99 7.62 -9.51 -0.49
C TYR A 99 7.59 -10.93 -1.06
N ALA A 100 7.01 -11.90 -0.35
CA ALA A 100 6.74 -13.21 -0.93
C ALA A 100 5.63 -13.10 -1.98
N LYS A 101 5.75 -13.88 -3.05
CA LYS A 101 4.80 -13.86 -4.17
C LYS A 101 3.35 -14.11 -3.72
N ASP A 102 3.14 -15.13 -2.90
CA ASP A 102 1.80 -15.53 -2.45
C ASP A 102 1.19 -14.50 -1.51
N ASP A 103 2.00 -13.93 -0.62
CA ASP A 103 1.63 -12.85 0.27
C ASP A 103 1.20 -11.58 -0.50
N LEU A 104 1.94 -11.22 -1.55
CA LEU A 104 1.61 -10.10 -2.42
C LEU A 104 0.33 -10.34 -3.20
N ASN A 105 0.15 -11.54 -3.77
CA ASN A 105 -1.09 -11.90 -4.45
C ASN A 105 -2.28 -11.84 -3.50
N LYS A 106 -2.15 -12.40 -2.29
CA LYS A 106 -3.20 -12.36 -1.26
C LYS A 106 -3.53 -10.92 -0.88
N LEU A 107 -2.53 -10.09 -0.61
CA LEU A 107 -2.74 -8.70 -0.24
C LEU A 107 -3.41 -7.92 -1.38
N LEU A 108 -2.75 -7.84 -2.54
CA LEU A 108 -3.16 -6.92 -3.60
C LEU A 108 -4.49 -7.34 -4.24
N ASN A 109 -4.77 -8.64 -4.43
CA ASN A 109 -6.07 -9.07 -5.00
C ASN A 109 -7.25 -8.66 -4.12
N ASN A 110 -7.09 -8.67 -2.79
CA ASN A 110 -8.15 -8.24 -1.88
C ASN A 110 -8.21 -6.72 -1.70
N LEU A 111 -7.10 -6.00 -1.85
CA LEU A 111 -7.10 -4.54 -1.70
C LEU A 111 -7.52 -3.80 -2.96
N THR A 112 -7.16 -4.29 -4.15
CA THR A 112 -7.39 -3.60 -5.44
C THR A 112 -8.83 -3.11 -5.66
N PRO A 113 -9.89 -3.86 -5.31
CA PRO A 113 -11.28 -3.37 -5.47
C PRO A 113 -11.60 -2.12 -4.64
N HIS A 114 -10.80 -1.82 -3.61
CA HIS A 114 -11.03 -0.74 -2.67
C HIS A 114 -9.99 0.38 -2.76
N LEU A 115 -8.91 0.18 -3.52
CA LEU A 115 -7.87 1.20 -3.73
C LEU A 115 -8.40 2.32 -4.64
N ARG A 116 -7.87 3.53 -4.43
CA ARG A 116 -8.16 4.70 -5.25
C ARG A 116 -6.91 5.36 -5.82
N MET A 117 -5.87 5.54 -5.01
CA MET A 117 -4.67 6.28 -5.43
C MET A 117 -3.55 5.37 -5.93
N LYS A 118 -3.50 4.13 -5.44
CA LYS A 118 -2.47 3.15 -5.78
C LYS A 118 -2.99 1.94 -6.56
N ASP A 119 -4.19 2.04 -7.13
CA ASP A 119 -4.87 0.97 -7.84
C ASP A 119 -4.07 0.46 -9.05
N MET A 120 -3.56 1.37 -9.89
CA MET A 120 -2.79 1.05 -11.08
C MET A 120 -1.43 0.44 -10.71
N GLN A 121 -0.77 0.93 -9.66
CA GLN A 121 0.46 0.33 -9.14
C GLN A 121 0.20 -1.09 -8.63
N ALA A 122 -0.92 -1.32 -7.93
CA ALA A 122 -1.30 -2.65 -7.44
C ALA A 122 -1.53 -3.64 -8.60
N LYS A 123 -2.33 -3.23 -9.60
CA LYS A 123 -2.58 -4.03 -10.81
C LYS A 123 -1.29 -4.32 -11.57
N ALA A 124 -0.41 -3.33 -11.74
CA ALA A 124 0.87 -3.50 -12.42
C ALA A 124 1.81 -4.46 -11.68
N VAL A 125 1.83 -4.44 -10.34
CA VAL A 125 2.60 -5.42 -9.55
C VAL A 125 2.02 -6.84 -9.70
N LEU A 126 0.70 -6.99 -9.66
CA LEU A 126 0.04 -8.29 -9.88
C LEU A 126 0.35 -8.85 -11.27
N ALA A 127 0.25 -8.02 -12.31
CA ALA A 127 0.65 -8.39 -13.67
C ALA A 127 2.14 -8.77 -13.75
N PHE A 128 3.02 -7.97 -13.13
CA PHE A 128 4.47 -8.21 -13.11
C PHE A 128 4.85 -9.56 -12.48
N ILE A 129 4.13 -9.97 -11.43
CA ILE A 129 4.34 -11.25 -10.74
C ILE A 129 4.03 -12.45 -11.65
N GLY A 130 3.00 -12.33 -12.49
CA GLY A 130 2.58 -13.36 -13.45
C GLY A 130 3.32 -13.31 -14.79
N GLU A 131 3.93 -12.17 -15.13
CA GLU A 131 4.50 -11.92 -16.44
C GLU A 131 5.76 -12.76 -16.73
N LYS A 132 5.79 -13.34 -17.94
CA LYS A 132 6.88 -14.14 -18.48
C LYS A 132 7.65 -13.40 -19.58
N ASP A 133 7.01 -12.50 -20.33
CA ASP A 133 7.68 -11.69 -21.34
C ASP A 133 8.65 -10.70 -20.66
N PRO A 134 9.97 -10.80 -20.90
CA PRO A 134 10.95 -9.90 -20.30
C PRO A 134 10.74 -8.42 -20.69
N VAL A 135 10.18 -8.15 -21.87
CA VAL A 135 9.93 -6.77 -22.33
C VAL A 135 8.79 -6.17 -21.53
N LYS A 136 7.61 -6.82 -21.53
CA LYS A 136 6.46 -6.37 -20.74
C LYS A 136 6.78 -6.31 -19.25
N LYS A 137 7.55 -7.27 -18.72
CA LYS A 137 8.00 -7.26 -17.32
C LYS A 137 8.86 -6.04 -16.98
N THR A 138 9.71 -5.61 -17.90
CA THR A 138 10.52 -4.39 -17.74
C THR A 138 9.65 -3.14 -17.79
N GLN A 139 8.68 -3.10 -18.70
CA GLN A 139 7.71 -1.99 -18.80
C GLN A 139 6.89 -1.84 -17.52
N LEU A 140 6.30 -2.93 -17.01
CA LEU A 140 5.52 -2.93 -15.76
C LEU A 140 6.36 -2.49 -14.56
N LYS A 141 7.61 -2.97 -14.46
CA LYS A 141 8.56 -2.51 -13.43
C LYS A 141 8.80 -1.01 -13.51
N ARG A 142 9.12 -0.50 -14.70
CA ARG A 142 9.44 0.91 -14.91
C ARG A 142 8.22 1.80 -14.64
N PHE A 143 7.03 1.36 -15.05
CA PHE A 143 5.78 2.03 -14.70
C PHE A 143 5.64 2.19 -13.18
N VAL A 144 5.69 1.11 -12.40
CA VAL A 144 5.55 1.18 -10.94
C VAL A 144 6.62 2.07 -10.31
N GLN A 145 7.86 2.00 -10.78
CA GLN A 145 8.95 2.84 -10.28
C GLN A 145 8.74 4.32 -10.61
N PHE A 146 8.27 4.62 -11.81
CA PHE A 146 7.98 5.98 -12.26
C PHE A 146 6.77 6.57 -11.56
N SER A 147 5.65 5.84 -11.43
CA SER A 147 4.44 6.32 -10.74
C SER A 147 4.72 6.74 -9.30
N ASN A 148 5.68 6.10 -8.63
CA ASN A 148 6.12 6.47 -7.27
C ASN A 148 7.03 7.71 -7.22
N ARG A 149 7.57 8.14 -8.38
CA ARG A 149 8.53 9.24 -8.52
C ARG A 149 8.01 10.35 -9.45
N ASP A 150 6.78 10.25 -9.95
CA ASP A 150 6.22 11.20 -10.90
C ASP A 150 6.21 12.61 -10.30
N GLY A 151 6.49 13.61 -11.13
CA GLY A 151 6.67 15.00 -10.69
C GLY A 151 7.97 15.32 -9.95
N THR A 152 8.82 14.33 -9.63
CA THR A 152 10.12 14.57 -8.95
C THR A 152 11.29 14.64 -9.93
N THR A 153 12.43 15.20 -9.49
CA THR A 153 13.68 15.19 -10.26
C THR A 153 14.13 13.78 -10.62
N LYS A 154 14.02 12.83 -9.67
CA LYS A 154 14.34 11.41 -9.91
C LYS A 154 13.44 10.77 -10.96
N GLY A 155 12.16 11.16 -11.02
CA GLY A 155 11.25 10.74 -12.08
C GLY A 155 11.73 11.18 -13.46
N LYS A 156 12.10 12.46 -13.59
CA LYS A 156 12.65 13.03 -14.84
C LYS A 156 13.97 12.36 -15.26
N GLU A 157 14.85 12.08 -14.30
CA GLU A 157 16.10 11.36 -14.55
C GLU A 157 15.84 9.93 -15.04
N SER A 158 14.87 9.23 -14.45
CA SER A 158 14.50 7.87 -14.85
C SER A 158 14.01 7.83 -16.31
N LEU A 159 13.15 8.78 -16.71
CA LEU A 159 12.68 8.91 -18.09
C LEU A 159 13.84 9.10 -19.08
N ARG A 160 14.78 10.00 -18.75
CA ARG A 160 15.97 10.26 -19.57
C ARG A 160 16.86 9.03 -19.68
N GLU A 161 17.08 8.30 -18.58
CA GLU A 161 17.88 7.08 -18.57
C GLU A 161 17.26 5.97 -19.44
N TRP A 162 15.93 5.86 -19.42
CA TRP A 162 15.21 4.85 -20.19
C TRP A 162 14.97 5.25 -21.65
N GLY A 163 15.23 6.51 -22.01
CA GLY A 163 15.02 7.04 -23.36
C GLY A 163 13.55 7.08 -23.78
N VAL A 164 12.63 7.26 -22.83
CA VAL A 164 11.18 7.31 -23.08
C VAL A 164 10.56 8.54 -22.42
N ASP A 165 9.47 9.04 -22.98
CA ASP A 165 8.67 10.10 -22.37
C ASP A 165 7.67 9.56 -21.33
N ARG A 166 7.01 10.49 -20.62
CA ARG A 166 6.05 10.19 -19.57
C ARG A 166 4.83 9.41 -20.09
N ASP A 167 4.31 9.79 -21.25
CA ASP A 167 3.07 9.21 -21.80
C ASP A 167 3.32 7.77 -22.26
N THR A 168 4.49 7.51 -22.84
CA THR A 168 4.96 6.16 -23.15
C THR A 168 5.03 5.26 -21.90
N VAL A 169 5.48 5.78 -20.76
CA VAL A 169 5.53 4.99 -19.52
C VAL A 169 4.13 4.71 -18.97
N ILE A 170 3.23 5.70 -19.03
CA ILE A 170 1.85 5.57 -18.55
C ILE A 170 1.08 4.56 -19.39
N SER A 171 1.27 4.55 -20.72
CA SER A 171 0.55 3.65 -21.63
C SER A 171 0.83 2.17 -21.39
N TRP A 172 1.97 1.82 -20.80
CA TRP A 172 2.29 0.42 -20.47
C TRP A 172 1.32 -0.25 -19.49
N ALA A 173 0.57 0.56 -18.73
CA ALA A 173 -0.39 0.12 -17.73
C ALA A 173 -1.86 0.36 -18.13
N GLU A 174 -2.14 0.98 -19.28
CA GLU A 174 -3.52 1.36 -19.68
C GLU A 174 -4.46 0.15 -19.84
N ASP A 175 -3.92 -1.02 -20.20
CA ASP A 175 -4.70 -2.25 -20.42
C ASP A 175 -4.94 -3.10 -19.15
N LEU A 176 -4.65 -2.56 -17.95
CA LEU A 176 -4.69 -3.30 -16.67
C LEU A 176 -5.97 -3.13 -15.83
#